data_AF-A0A673LEU0-F1
#
_entry.id   AF-A0A673LEU0-F1
#
_cell.length_a   1.000
_cell.length_b   1.000
_cell.length_c   1.000
_cell.angle_alpha   90.00
_cell.angle_beta   90.00
_cell.angle_gamma   90.00
#
_symmetry.space_group_name_H-M   'P 1'
#
loop_
_entity.id
_entity.type
_entity.pdbx_description
1 polymer ?
#
loop_
_entity_poly.entity_id
_entity_poly.type
_entity_poly.pdbx_seq_one_letter_code
_entity_poly.pdbx_strand_id
1 'polypeptide(L)'
;MPKEKYDPPDPRRMYSIMSSEEVANGKKSYWAELEIIGKVRSLSSTLWSLTHLTALHISDNSLSRIPPDIAKLHNLVYLDLSSNKIRSLPAELGNMVSLRELLLNNNQLRVLPFELGKLFQLQTLGLKGNPLAQEILNLYQEPDGTRRLLNYLLDNLAVSIEQPPPRSWIPLQEPDRTRPAALFSVMCYNVLCDKYATRQLYGYCPSWALNWDYRKKSIMQEILSCSADIISLQEVETEQYYHYFLVELKEHGYEGFFSPKSRARTMSESDRKHVDGCAIFYKTEKFSLVQKHTVEFNQLAMANSEGSEAMLNRVMTKDNIGVAVLLELRKEMMEQSAGKPLHGMEKQLLLVANAHMHWDPEYSDVKLVQTMMFLSEVKNIVDKATRSLKLSSVSGETNAIPLVLCADLNSLPDSGVVEYLSTGGVDGTHKDFKELRYIDSLTNFNCNGKNGTSSTRITHGFKLKSAYENGLMPFTNYTFDFKGIIDYIFYSQPLLNVLGILGPLDLHWLHENSITGCPHPHIPSDHFSLFAQLELLLPYPPAVNGIHLPARFTTVKPAL
;
A
#
# COMPACT_ATOMS: atom_id res chain seq x y z
N MET A 1 -49.10 35.76 30.62
CA MET A 1 -48.63 34.65 29.76
C MET A 1 -47.30 34.19 30.32
N PRO A 2 -47.18 32.95 30.84
CA PRO A 2 -45.90 32.48 31.34
C PRO A 2 -45.00 32.20 30.13
N LYS A 3 -43.84 32.86 30.08
CA LYS A 3 -42.71 32.45 29.25
C LYS A 3 -42.21 31.12 29.83
N GLU A 4 -42.54 30.01 29.19
CA GLU A 4 -41.81 28.77 29.42
C GLU A 4 -40.36 29.02 29.03
N LYS A 5 -39.48 29.12 30.03
CA LYS A 5 -38.04 29.05 29.84
C LYS A 5 -37.74 27.64 29.33
N TYR A 6 -37.52 27.53 28.04
CA TYR A 6 -36.85 26.38 27.46
C TYR A 6 -35.37 26.45 27.89
N ASP A 7 -35.04 25.80 28.99
CA ASP A 7 -33.64 25.53 29.34
C ASP A 7 -33.15 24.39 28.44
N PRO A 8 -32.12 24.60 27.59
CA PRO A 8 -31.60 23.53 26.75
C PRO A 8 -30.89 22.49 27.64
N PRO A 9 -31.18 21.17 27.50
CA PRO A 9 -30.65 20.17 28.44
C PRO A 9 -29.19 19.78 28.23
N ASP A 10 -28.46 20.36 27.26
CA ASP A 10 -27.09 19.96 26.96
C ASP A 10 -26.28 21.17 26.47
N PRO A 11 -25.10 21.48 27.04
CA PRO A 11 -24.21 22.53 26.54
C PRO A 11 -23.73 22.32 25.09
N ARG A 12 -23.97 21.14 24.49
CA ARG A 12 -23.78 20.89 23.04
C ARG A 12 -24.90 21.43 22.14
N ARG A 13 -26.04 21.87 22.69
CA ARG A 13 -27.23 22.32 21.94
C ARG A 13 -27.28 23.84 21.79
N MET A 14 -26.21 24.46 21.27
CA MET A 14 -26.18 25.88 20.95
C MET A 14 -26.44 26.10 19.45
N TYR A 15 -27.59 26.67 19.10
CA TYR A 15 -27.84 27.13 17.73
C TYR A 15 -27.60 28.64 17.61
N SER A 16 -26.89 29.04 16.56
CA SER A 16 -26.71 30.45 16.20
C SER A 16 -27.67 30.80 15.07
N ILE A 17 -28.51 31.80 15.29
CA ILE A 17 -29.35 32.36 14.23
C ILE A 17 -28.52 33.40 13.49
N MET A 18 -28.37 33.23 12.17
CA MET A 18 -27.62 34.18 11.34
C MET A 18 -28.25 35.58 11.42
N SER A 19 -27.41 36.61 11.48
CA SER A 19 -27.86 38.00 11.44
C SER A 19 -28.19 38.44 10.01
N SER A 20 -29.00 39.49 9.86
CA SER A 20 -29.33 40.08 8.56
C SER A 20 -28.09 40.56 7.78
N GLU A 21 -27.03 40.97 8.48
CA GLU A 21 -25.75 41.38 7.89
C GLU A 21 -24.95 40.17 7.35
N GLU A 22 -24.99 39.04 8.04
CA GLU A 22 -24.35 37.81 7.57
C GLU A 22 -25.03 37.27 6.30
N VAL A 23 -26.36 37.31 6.25
CA VAL A 23 -27.13 36.95 5.05
C VAL A 23 -26.81 37.89 3.89
N ALA A 24 -26.69 39.19 4.13
CA ALA A 24 -26.32 40.17 3.10
C ALA A 24 -24.89 39.96 2.56
N ASN A 25 -23.98 39.44 3.38
CA ASN A 25 -22.61 39.06 3.00
C ASN A 25 -22.52 37.68 2.33
N GLY A 26 -23.64 37.02 2.04
CA GLY A 26 -23.68 35.75 1.31
C GLY A 26 -23.38 34.50 2.14
N LYS A 27 -23.35 34.58 3.48
CA LYS A 27 -23.29 33.38 4.34
C LYS A 27 -24.57 32.55 4.13
N LYS A 28 -24.40 31.24 3.95
CA LYS A 28 -25.52 30.28 3.86
C LYS A 28 -25.71 29.60 5.22
N SER A 29 -26.96 29.40 5.63
CA SER A 29 -27.27 28.57 6.80
C SER A 29 -26.88 27.13 6.53
N TYR A 30 -26.22 26.52 7.50
CA TYR A 30 -25.94 25.09 7.52
C TYR A 30 -26.44 24.51 8.84
N TRP A 31 -27.07 23.36 8.77
CA TRP A 31 -27.50 22.58 9.93
C TRP A 31 -27.09 21.14 9.68
N ALA A 32 -26.62 20.46 10.72
CA ALA A 32 -26.11 19.09 10.64
C ALA A 32 -26.81 18.15 11.62
N GLU A 33 -27.77 18.67 12.39
CA GLU A 33 -28.42 17.94 13.46
C GLU A 33 -29.94 18.05 13.29
N LEU A 34 -30.64 16.93 13.47
CA LEU A 34 -32.09 16.88 13.39
C LEU A 34 -32.67 16.24 14.64
N GLU A 35 -33.63 16.92 15.26
CA GLU A 35 -34.41 16.39 16.37
C GLU A 35 -35.88 16.21 15.95
N ILE A 36 -36.42 15.02 16.22
CA ILE A 36 -37.80 14.65 15.93
C ILE A 36 -38.44 14.18 17.22
N ILE A 37 -39.42 14.94 17.72
CA ILE A 37 -40.20 14.62 18.91
C ILE A 37 -41.70 14.64 18.61
N GLY A 38 -42.51 14.03 19.48
CA GLY A 38 -43.98 14.13 19.39
C GLY A 38 -44.71 12.81 19.12
N LYS A 39 -44.21 11.68 19.64
CA LYS A 39 -44.85 10.35 19.54
C LYS A 39 -44.97 9.85 18.09
N VAL A 40 -43.98 10.17 17.26
CA VAL A 40 -43.91 9.78 15.85
C VAL A 40 -43.91 8.26 15.73
N ARG A 41 -44.72 7.73 14.79
CA ARG A 41 -44.83 6.27 14.52
C ARG A 41 -44.15 5.84 13.22
N SER A 42 -43.93 6.77 12.30
CA SER A 42 -43.35 6.54 10.99
C SER A 42 -42.52 7.75 10.56
N LEU A 43 -41.37 7.48 9.95
CA LEU A 43 -40.51 8.49 9.37
C LEU A 43 -40.68 8.51 7.84
N SER A 44 -40.66 9.71 7.25
CA SER A 44 -40.70 9.85 5.79
C SER A 44 -39.42 9.30 5.16
N SER A 45 -39.52 8.69 3.98
CA SER A 45 -38.35 8.22 3.22
C SER A 45 -37.39 9.36 2.83
N THR A 46 -37.91 10.59 2.73
CA THR A 46 -37.11 11.80 2.44
C THR A 46 -36.12 12.16 3.55
N LEU A 47 -36.31 11.65 4.78
CA LEU A 47 -35.34 11.82 5.86
C LEU A 47 -33.99 11.20 5.48
N TRP A 48 -34.01 10.05 4.81
CA TRP A 48 -32.81 9.28 4.48
C TRP A 48 -31.99 9.88 3.32
N SER A 49 -32.53 10.88 2.62
CA SER A 49 -31.76 11.67 1.64
C SER A 49 -30.96 12.82 2.26
N LEU A 50 -31.12 13.09 3.56
CA LEU A 50 -30.40 14.16 4.27
C LEU A 50 -28.98 13.70 4.69
N THR A 51 -28.17 13.30 3.71
CA THR A 51 -26.84 12.69 3.93
C THR A 51 -25.82 13.61 4.61
N HIS A 52 -26.10 14.91 4.71
CA HIS A 52 -25.27 15.89 5.42
C HIS A 52 -25.44 15.85 6.94
N LEU A 53 -26.42 15.08 7.46
CA LEU A 53 -26.65 14.96 8.90
C LEU A 53 -25.50 14.23 9.59
N THR A 54 -25.09 14.77 10.73
CA THR A 54 -24.08 14.23 11.63
C THR A 54 -24.69 13.78 12.97
N ALA A 55 -25.82 14.35 13.38
CA ALA A 55 -26.58 13.89 14.54
C ALA A 55 -28.07 13.76 14.23
N LEU A 56 -28.68 12.68 14.72
CA LEU A 56 -30.11 12.42 14.56
C LEU A 56 -30.70 11.97 15.91
N HIS A 57 -31.54 12.83 16.48
CA HIS A 57 -32.22 12.63 17.75
C HIS A 57 -33.69 12.27 17.50
N ILE A 58 -34.06 11.01 17.73
CA ILE A 58 -35.44 10.53 17.57
C ILE A 58 -35.88 9.76 18.83
N SER A 59 -35.36 10.15 19.99
CA SER A 59 -35.76 9.59 21.27
C SER A 59 -37.21 9.96 21.64
N ASP A 60 -37.80 9.17 22.54
CA ASP A 60 -39.15 9.39 23.10
C ASP A 60 -40.27 9.47 22.05
N ASN A 61 -40.19 8.56 21.06
CA ASN A 61 -41.21 8.40 20.03
C ASN A 61 -41.93 7.04 20.13
N SER A 62 -42.69 6.67 19.10
CA SER A 62 -43.44 5.42 19.03
C SER A 62 -43.05 4.59 17.81
N LEU A 63 -41.79 4.67 17.39
CA LEU A 63 -41.26 3.90 16.27
C LEU A 63 -41.19 2.42 16.62
N SER A 64 -41.78 1.57 15.77
CA SER A 64 -41.72 0.12 15.92
C SER A 64 -40.57 -0.53 15.14
N ARG A 65 -40.03 0.17 14.15
CA ARG A 65 -38.94 -0.26 13.27
C ARG A 65 -38.20 0.93 12.71
N ILE A 66 -36.97 0.70 12.27
CA ILE A 66 -36.17 1.62 11.47
C ILE A 66 -35.90 0.94 10.12
N PRO A 67 -36.14 1.62 8.98
CA PRO A 67 -35.89 1.03 7.67
C PRO A 67 -34.38 0.91 7.38
N PRO A 68 -33.97 -0.06 6.53
CA PRO A 68 -32.61 -0.18 6.03
C PRO A 68 -32.01 1.12 5.46
N ASP A 69 -32.85 1.97 4.87
CA ASP A 69 -32.46 3.26 4.29
C ASP A 69 -31.73 4.20 5.26
N ILE A 70 -31.81 3.99 6.58
CA ILE A 70 -31.01 4.76 7.55
C ILE A 70 -29.51 4.71 7.24
N ALA A 71 -29.03 3.61 6.65
CA ALA A 71 -27.64 3.43 6.26
C ALA A 71 -27.16 4.44 5.20
N LYS A 72 -28.08 5.11 4.49
CA LYS A 72 -27.72 6.19 3.55
C LYS A 72 -27.13 7.42 4.25
N LEU A 73 -27.42 7.60 5.54
CA LEU A 73 -26.87 8.66 6.39
C LEU A 73 -25.43 8.33 6.85
N HIS A 74 -24.53 8.09 5.90
CA HIS A 74 -23.16 7.63 6.15
C HIS A 74 -22.28 8.61 6.95
N ASN A 75 -22.66 9.89 7.04
CA ASN A 75 -21.96 10.91 7.83
C ASN A 75 -22.44 11.00 9.28
N LEU A 76 -23.42 10.18 9.67
CA LEU A 76 -23.98 10.21 11.00
C LEU A 76 -22.96 9.71 12.03
N VAL A 77 -22.69 10.55 13.02
CA VAL A 77 -21.78 10.28 14.15
C VAL A 77 -22.57 9.93 15.40
N TYR A 78 -23.75 10.54 15.55
CA TYR A 78 -24.63 10.37 16.70
C TYR A 78 -26.04 9.95 16.26
N LEU A 79 -26.54 8.84 16.81
CA LEU A 79 -27.89 8.35 16.59
C LEU A 79 -28.56 7.98 17.91
N ASP A 80 -29.61 8.72 18.29
CA ASP A 80 -30.43 8.39 19.45
C ASP A 80 -31.83 7.93 19.02
N LEU A 81 -32.10 6.66 19.30
CA LEU A 81 -33.39 5.99 19.09
C LEU A 81 -33.96 5.47 20.42
N SER A 82 -33.49 5.98 21.56
CA SER A 82 -33.91 5.54 22.89
C SER A 82 -35.40 5.78 23.12
N SER A 83 -36.01 5.01 24.02
CA SER A 83 -37.42 5.16 24.42
C SER A 83 -38.40 5.07 23.23
N ASN A 84 -38.18 4.11 22.35
CA ASN A 84 -39.09 3.76 21.26
C ASN A 84 -39.69 2.35 21.48
N LYS A 85 -40.29 1.77 20.44
CA LYS A 85 -40.87 0.42 20.47
C LYS A 85 -40.18 -0.51 19.47
N ILE A 86 -38.89 -0.26 19.20
CA ILE A 86 -38.12 -0.97 18.16
C ILE A 86 -37.88 -2.41 18.62
N ARG A 87 -38.22 -3.38 17.76
CA ARG A 87 -38.08 -4.81 18.06
C ARG A 87 -36.85 -5.47 17.44
N SER A 88 -36.37 -4.89 16.35
CA SER A 88 -35.20 -5.35 15.60
C SER A 88 -34.55 -4.16 14.91
N LEU A 89 -33.25 -4.28 14.64
CA LEU A 89 -32.48 -3.32 13.85
C LEU A 89 -32.25 -3.89 12.45
N PRO A 90 -32.19 -3.05 11.41
CA PRO A 90 -31.76 -3.48 10.08
C PRO A 90 -30.26 -3.85 10.10
N ALA A 91 -29.86 -4.85 9.32
CA ALA A 91 -28.46 -5.27 9.18
C ALA A 91 -27.58 -4.14 8.61
N GLU A 92 -28.16 -3.33 7.73
CA GLU A 92 -27.53 -2.20 7.05
C GLU A 92 -27.06 -1.11 8.02
N LEU A 93 -27.56 -1.10 9.27
CA LEU A 93 -27.04 -0.22 10.33
C LEU A 93 -25.54 -0.46 10.57
N GLY A 94 -25.04 -1.67 10.33
CA GLY A 94 -23.61 -2.00 10.39
C GLY A 94 -22.74 -1.29 9.35
N ASN A 95 -23.32 -0.75 8.28
CA ASN A 95 -22.58 -0.01 7.25
C ASN A 95 -22.31 1.45 7.64
N MET A 96 -22.91 1.94 8.72
CA MET A 96 -22.76 3.32 9.21
C MET A 96 -21.50 3.49 10.06
N VAL A 97 -20.34 3.13 9.50
CA VAL A 97 -19.04 3.02 10.17
C VAL A 97 -18.54 4.32 10.83
N SER A 98 -19.09 5.48 10.46
CA SER A 98 -18.81 6.78 11.08
C SER A 98 -19.45 6.98 12.46
N LEU A 99 -20.39 6.11 12.85
CA LEU A 99 -21.11 6.21 14.12
C LEU A 99 -20.17 6.05 15.31
N ARG A 100 -20.24 6.99 16.25
CA ARG A 100 -19.53 6.98 17.53
C ARG A 100 -20.46 6.76 18.72
N GLU A 101 -21.70 7.23 18.61
CA GLU A 101 -22.71 7.07 19.64
C GLU A 101 -24.00 6.52 19.03
N LEU A 102 -24.43 5.35 19.51
CA LEU A 102 -25.68 4.68 19.12
C LEU A 102 -26.48 4.37 20.39
N LEU A 103 -27.54 5.12 20.63
CA LEU A 103 -28.38 4.97 21.81
C LEU A 103 -29.69 4.28 21.44
N LEU A 104 -29.94 3.13 22.04
CA LEU A 104 -31.08 2.25 21.79
C LEU A 104 -31.79 1.89 23.10
N ASN A 105 -31.58 2.65 24.18
CA ASN A 105 -32.09 2.32 25.50
C ASN A 105 -33.64 2.26 25.50
N ASN A 106 -34.23 1.45 26.37
CA ASN A 106 -35.67 1.34 26.56
C ASN A 106 -36.45 1.06 25.26
N ASN A 107 -36.01 0.06 24.51
CA ASN A 107 -36.70 -0.47 23.33
C ASN A 107 -37.17 -1.91 23.59
N GLN A 108 -37.60 -2.63 22.54
CA GLN A 108 -38.07 -4.02 22.60
C GLN A 108 -37.11 -4.98 21.87
N LEU A 109 -35.82 -4.63 21.78
CA LEU A 109 -34.81 -5.43 21.08
C LEU A 109 -34.60 -6.76 21.80
N ARG A 110 -34.80 -7.87 21.09
CA ARG A 110 -34.52 -9.24 21.59
C ARG A 110 -33.20 -9.79 21.07
N VAL A 111 -32.82 -9.37 19.88
CA VAL A 111 -31.59 -9.76 19.17
C VAL A 111 -30.94 -8.53 18.56
N LEU A 112 -29.63 -8.61 18.37
CA LEU A 112 -28.84 -7.63 17.64
C LEU A 112 -28.36 -8.27 16.33
N PRO A 113 -28.42 -7.57 15.19
CA PRO A 113 -27.80 -8.07 13.96
C PRO A 113 -26.28 -8.14 14.14
N PHE A 114 -25.65 -9.20 13.64
CA PHE A 114 -24.19 -9.40 13.73
C PHE A 114 -23.41 -8.31 12.98
N GLU A 115 -24.03 -7.70 11.97
CA GLU A 115 -23.49 -6.60 11.19
C GLU A 115 -23.18 -5.37 12.04
N LEU A 116 -23.80 -5.19 13.22
CA LEU A 116 -23.40 -4.13 14.15
C LEU A 116 -21.93 -4.23 14.55
N GLY A 117 -21.33 -5.43 14.53
CA GLY A 117 -19.91 -5.62 14.79
C GLY A 117 -19.00 -4.85 13.83
N LYS A 118 -19.49 -4.46 12.64
CA LYS A 118 -18.77 -3.61 11.69
C LYS A 118 -18.60 -2.16 12.16
N LEU A 119 -19.31 -1.72 13.21
CA LEU A 119 -19.23 -0.36 13.76
C LEU A 119 -18.00 -0.20 14.67
N PHE A 120 -16.80 -0.41 14.14
CA PHE A 120 -15.55 -0.43 14.91
C PHE A 120 -15.15 0.94 15.50
N GLN A 121 -15.72 2.04 15.02
CA GLN A 121 -15.53 3.39 15.58
C GLN A 121 -16.50 3.72 16.73
N LEU A 122 -17.46 2.83 17.03
CA LEU A 122 -18.49 3.08 18.03
C LEU A 122 -17.90 3.07 19.44
N GLN A 123 -18.09 4.17 20.15
CA GLN A 123 -17.57 4.39 21.50
C GLN A 123 -18.65 4.11 22.54
N THR A 124 -19.88 4.57 22.26
CA THR A 124 -21.02 4.44 23.16
C THR A 124 -22.13 3.67 22.47
N LEU A 125 -22.47 2.51 23.01
CA LEU A 125 -23.65 1.73 22.62
C LEU A 125 -24.60 1.67 23.82
N GLY A 126 -25.81 2.22 23.70
CA GLY A 126 -26.80 2.22 24.77
C GLY A 126 -27.85 1.12 24.58
N LEU A 127 -27.82 0.06 25.38
CA LEU A 127 -28.75 -1.09 25.24
C LEU A 127 -29.66 -1.32 26.46
N LYS A 128 -29.54 -0.49 27.51
CA LYS A 128 -30.26 -0.71 28.78
C LYS A 128 -31.77 -0.68 28.57
N GLY A 129 -32.51 -1.53 29.28
CA GLY A 129 -33.98 -1.59 29.17
C GLY A 129 -34.51 -2.33 27.95
N ASN A 130 -33.68 -3.11 27.24
CA ASN A 130 -34.10 -4.02 26.18
C ASN A 130 -34.18 -5.48 26.67
N PRO A 131 -35.15 -6.28 26.19
CA PRO A 131 -35.25 -7.71 26.50
C PRO A 131 -34.28 -8.58 25.69
N LEU A 132 -32.99 -8.23 25.71
CA LEU A 132 -31.93 -8.98 25.02
C LEU A 132 -31.62 -10.31 25.72
N ALA A 133 -31.06 -11.26 24.98
CA ALA A 133 -30.58 -12.52 25.55
C ALA A 133 -29.52 -12.28 26.65
N GLN A 134 -29.54 -13.11 27.70
CA GLN A 134 -28.68 -12.94 28.87
C GLN A 134 -27.19 -12.96 28.51
N GLU A 135 -26.80 -13.75 27.52
CA GLU A 135 -25.42 -13.83 27.02
C GLU A 135 -24.91 -12.46 26.51
N ILE A 136 -25.71 -11.77 25.68
CA ILE A 136 -25.40 -10.44 25.16
C ILE A 136 -25.33 -9.42 26.29
N LEU A 137 -26.25 -9.50 27.26
CA LEU A 137 -26.26 -8.61 28.42
C LEU A 137 -25.04 -8.81 29.30
N ASN A 138 -24.60 -10.05 29.51
CA ASN A 138 -23.40 -10.36 30.28
C ASN A 138 -22.16 -9.75 29.61
N LEU A 139 -21.97 -9.97 28.29
CA LEU A 139 -20.87 -9.37 27.53
C LEU A 139 -20.88 -7.83 27.61
N TYR A 140 -22.07 -7.22 27.51
CA TYR A 140 -22.23 -5.77 27.56
C TYR A 140 -21.98 -5.16 28.95
N GLN A 141 -22.18 -5.92 30.03
CA GLN A 141 -21.97 -5.47 31.40
C GLN A 141 -20.51 -5.50 31.86
N GLU A 142 -19.63 -6.18 31.12
CA GLU A 142 -18.20 -6.23 31.41
C GLU A 142 -17.52 -4.86 31.17
N PRO A 143 -16.31 -4.64 31.74
CA PRO A 143 -15.48 -3.49 31.39
C PRO A 143 -15.21 -3.47 29.89
N ASP A 144 -15.40 -2.32 29.24
CA ASP A 144 -15.34 -2.17 27.78
C ASP A 144 -16.38 -3.03 27.02
N GLY A 145 -17.53 -3.28 27.66
CA GLY A 145 -18.59 -4.15 27.14
C GLY A 145 -19.13 -3.76 25.76
N THR A 146 -19.12 -2.47 25.39
CA THR A 146 -19.41 -2.02 24.02
C THR A 146 -18.47 -2.69 23.02
N ARG A 147 -17.15 -2.53 23.19
CA ARG A 147 -16.17 -3.08 22.25
C ARG A 147 -16.17 -4.60 22.26
N ARG A 148 -16.28 -5.23 23.43
CA ARG A 148 -16.36 -6.69 23.54
C ARG A 148 -17.55 -7.26 22.78
N LEU A 149 -18.72 -6.64 22.95
CA LEU A 149 -19.92 -7.05 22.23
C LEU A 149 -19.77 -6.86 20.72
N LEU A 150 -19.24 -5.72 20.26
CA LEU A 150 -19.01 -5.49 18.82
C LEU A 150 -18.01 -6.50 18.23
N ASN A 151 -16.94 -6.82 18.96
CA ASN A 151 -15.98 -7.84 18.54
C ASN A 151 -16.64 -9.21 18.45
N TYR A 152 -17.42 -9.60 19.45
CA TYR A 152 -18.19 -10.85 19.42
C TYR A 152 -19.14 -10.90 18.22
N LEU A 153 -19.85 -9.82 17.92
CA LEU A 153 -20.76 -9.75 16.79
C LEU A 153 -20.00 -9.84 15.45
N LEU A 154 -18.87 -9.16 15.32
CA LEU A 154 -18.05 -9.19 14.10
C LEU A 154 -17.41 -10.56 13.86
N ASP A 155 -16.92 -11.21 14.92
CA ASP A 155 -16.23 -12.50 14.81
C ASP A 155 -17.19 -13.64 14.47
N ASN A 156 -18.46 -13.51 14.86
CA ASN A 156 -19.54 -14.46 14.53
C ASN A 156 -20.36 -14.07 13.29
N LEU A 157 -20.00 -12.98 12.60
CA LEU A 157 -20.65 -12.59 11.36
C LEU A 157 -20.36 -13.64 10.28
N ALA A 158 -21.41 -14.27 9.76
CA ALA A 158 -21.27 -15.24 8.68
C ALA A 158 -20.67 -14.55 7.44
N VAL A 159 -19.58 -15.10 6.91
CA VAL A 159 -19.01 -14.63 5.65
C VAL A 159 -19.82 -15.22 4.51
N SER A 160 -20.87 -14.48 4.10
CA SER A 160 -21.70 -14.81 2.94
C SER A 160 -21.26 -14.10 1.66
N ILE A 161 -20.07 -13.48 1.69
CA ILE A 161 -19.53 -12.71 0.57
C ILE A 161 -19.02 -13.68 -0.51
N GLU A 162 -19.42 -13.45 -1.76
CA GLU A 162 -18.88 -14.20 -2.90
C GLU A 162 -17.39 -13.90 -3.05
N GLN A 163 -16.60 -14.91 -3.44
CA GLN A 163 -15.15 -14.71 -3.63
C GLN A 163 -14.86 -13.56 -4.59
N PRO A 164 -13.80 -12.77 -4.34
CA PRO A 164 -13.43 -11.69 -5.23
C PRO A 164 -13.16 -12.22 -6.65
N PRO A 165 -13.61 -11.49 -7.68
CA PRO A 165 -13.27 -11.84 -9.06
C PRO A 165 -11.75 -11.78 -9.25
N PRO A 166 -11.18 -12.64 -10.12
CA PRO A 166 -9.76 -12.58 -10.43
C PRO A 166 -9.41 -11.23 -11.07
N ARG A 167 -8.24 -10.69 -10.72
CA ARG A 167 -7.77 -9.41 -11.24
C ARG A 167 -7.46 -9.51 -12.74
N SER A 168 -7.85 -8.47 -13.48
CA SER A 168 -7.68 -8.43 -14.94
C SER A 168 -6.25 -8.09 -15.35
N TRP A 169 -5.72 -8.80 -16.34
CA TRP A 169 -4.45 -8.45 -16.99
C TRP A 169 -4.64 -7.25 -17.95
N ILE A 170 -3.75 -6.28 -17.88
CA ILE A 170 -3.76 -5.09 -18.75
C ILE A 170 -2.51 -5.13 -19.66
N PRO A 171 -2.66 -5.43 -20.96
CA PRO A 171 -1.56 -5.32 -21.91
C PRO A 171 -1.27 -3.85 -22.21
N LEU A 172 0.02 -3.46 -22.17
CA LEU A 172 0.47 -2.09 -22.42
C LEU A 172 1.18 -1.95 -23.76
N GLN A 173 2.03 -2.92 -24.12
CA GLN A 173 2.72 -2.94 -25.41
C GLN A 173 3.09 -4.37 -25.81
N GLU A 174 3.30 -4.58 -27.11
CA GLU A 174 3.81 -5.85 -27.62
C GLU A 174 5.34 -5.96 -27.47
N PRO A 175 5.89 -7.18 -27.35
CA PRO A 175 7.33 -7.41 -27.30
C PRO A 175 8.05 -6.90 -28.56
N ASP A 176 9.22 -6.30 -28.38
CA ASP A 176 10.11 -5.86 -29.46
C ASP A 176 10.74 -7.08 -30.14
N ARG A 177 10.21 -7.45 -31.31
CA ARG A 177 10.73 -8.58 -32.10
C ARG A 177 11.98 -8.25 -32.92
N THR A 178 12.46 -7.01 -32.88
CA THR A 178 13.62 -6.57 -33.68
C THR A 178 14.94 -6.93 -33.02
N ARG A 179 14.95 -7.14 -31.69
CA ARG A 179 16.14 -7.48 -30.90
C ARG A 179 15.90 -8.70 -30.03
N PRO A 180 16.95 -9.48 -29.72
CA PRO A 180 16.84 -10.54 -28.72
C PRO A 180 16.49 -9.93 -27.36
N ALA A 181 15.46 -10.47 -26.70
CA ALA A 181 14.97 -9.94 -25.45
C ALA A 181 14.60 -11.04 -24.44
N ALA A 182 14.88 -10.80 -23.18
CA ALA A 182 14.57 -11.67 -22.06
C ALA A 182 13.25 -11.24 -21.41
N LEU A 183 12.26 -12.15 -21.35
CA LEU A 183 10.97 -11.88 -20.71
C LEU A 183 10.94 -12.45 -19.29
N PHE A 184 10.55 -11.62 -18.34
CA PHE A 184 10.36 -12.04 -16.96
C PHE A 184 9.29 -11.21 -16.26
N SER A 185 8.75 -11.72 -15.16
CA SER A 185 7.72 -11.07 -14.36
C SER A 185 8.26 -10.69 -12.97
N VAL A 186 7.74 -9.58 -12.44
CA VAL A 186 8.13 -9.04 -11.14
C VAL A 186 6.88 -8.78 -10.31
N MET A 187 6.88 -9.27 -9.07
CA MET A 187 5.87 -8.98 -8.06
C MET A 187 6.45 -8.08 -6.96
N CYS A 188 5.68 -7.10 -6.50
CA CYS A 188 5.98 -6.30 -5.31
C CYS A 188 4.77 -6.36 -4.37
N TYR A 189 4.98 -6.76 -3.12
CA TYR A 189 3.87 -6.96 -2.19
C TYR A 189 4.24 -6.81 -0.72
N ASN A 190 3.62 -5.83 -0.05
CA ASN A 190 3.63 -5.72 1.40
C ASN A 190 2.59 -6.70 1.98
N VAL A 191 3.05 -7.69 2.76
CA VAL A 191 2.19 -8.80 3.23
C VAL A 191 1.48 -8.52 4.56
N LEU A 192 1.71 -7.37 5.18
CA LEU A 192 1.25 -7.01 6.52
C LEU A 192 1.67 -8.03 7.59
N CYS A 193 2.74 -7.72 8.33
CA CYS A 193 3.24 -8.61 9.38
C CYS A 193 2.21 -8.78 10.52
N ASP A 194 2.30 -9.90 11.24
CA ASP A 194 1.35 -10.22 12.32
C ASP A 194 1.39 -9.18 13.44
N LYS A 195 2.58 -8.66 13.73
CA LYS A 195 2.78 -7.60 14.72
C LYS A 195 1.92 -6.35 14.46
N TYR A 196 1.67 -5.98 13.21
CA TYR A 196 0.88 -4.80 12.86
C TYR A 196 -0.59 -5.11 12.58
N ALA A 197 -0.94 -6.36 12.31
CA ALA A 197 -2.31 -6.84 12.07
C ALA A 197 -3.20 -6.85 13.34
N THR A 198 -3.35 -5.71 14.00
CA THR A 198 -4.08 -5.57 15.26
C THR A 198 -5.49 -5.02 15.06
N ARG A 199 -6.40 -5.34 15.99
CA ARG A 199 -7.76 -4.79 16.03
C ARG A 199 -7.82 -3.28 16.29
N GLN A 200 -6.74 -2.67 16.77
CA GLN A 200 -6.68 -1.23 16.95
C GLN A 200 -6.57 -0.50 15.62
N LEU A 201 -5.80 -1.04 14.67
CA LEU A 201 -5.65 -0.50 13.32
C LEU A 201 -6.75 -1.01 12.38
N TYR A 202 -7.07 -2.32 12.46
CA TYR A 202 -8.00 -2.99 11.56
C TYR A 202 -9.28 -3.43 12.28
N GLY A 203 -9.91 -2.50 13.01
CA GLY A 203 -11.09 -2.81 13.83
C GLY A 203 -12.30 -3.34 13.05
N TYR A 204 -12.35 -3.05 11.74
CA TYR A 204 -13.37 -3.55 10.80
C TYR A 204 -13.15 -5.01 10.36
N CYS A 205 -11.99 -5.61 10.65
CA CYS A 205 -11.66 -6.97 10.21
C CYS A 205 -11.82 -7.97 11.38
N PRO A 206 -12.58 -9.07 11.21
CA PRO A 206 -12.74 -10.11 12.23
C PRO A 206 -11.41 -10.63 12.77
N SER A 207 -11.35 -10.96 14.07
CA SER A 207 -10.13 -11.39 14.75
C SER A 207 -9.53 -12.67 14.14
N TRP A 208 -10.39 -13.60 13.74
CA TRP A 208 -9.98 -14.83 13.07
C TRP A 208 -9.42 -14.59 11.66
N ALA A 209 -9.86 -13.53 10.98
CA ALA A 209 -9.38 -13.14 9.66
C ALA A 209 -8.06 -12.36 9.73
N LEU A 210 -7.80 -11.66 10.85
CA LEU A 210 -6.52 -11.01 11.12
C LEU A 210 -5.44 -11.99 11.58
N ASN A 211 -5.82 -13.12 12.16
CA ASN A 211 -4.89 -14.11 12.65
C ASN A 211 -3.91 -14.59 11.55
N TRP A 212 -2.61 -14.62 11.88
CA TRP A 212 -1.57 -15.03 10.93
C TRP A 212 -1.79 -16.40 10.30
N ASP A 213 -2.22 -17.41 11.06
CA ASP A 213 -2.42 -18.77 10.52
C ASP A 213 -3.52 -18.84 9.47
N TYR A 214 -4.48 -17.91 9.53
CA TYR A 214 -5.49 -17.71 8.51
C TYR A 214 -4.88 -16.94 7.30
N ARG A 215 -4.33 -15.75 7.54
CA ARG A 215 -3.84 -14.86 6.46
C ARG A 215 -2.72 -15.45 5.64
N LYS A 216 -1.75 -16.13 6.27
CA LYS A 216 -0.54 -16.64 5.60
C LYS A 216 -0.86 -17.60 4.45
N LYS A 217 -1.97 -18.34 4.54
CA LYS A 217 -2.43 -19.26 3.49
C LYS A 217 -2.86 -18.48 2.25
N SER A 218 -3.70 -17.46 2.43
CA SER A 218 -4.15 -16.59 1.33
C SER A 218 -3.02 -15.73 0.76
N ILE A 219 -2.08 -15.26 1.60
CA ILE A 219 -0.88 -14.54 1.13
C ILE A 219 -0.06 -15.45 0.20
N MET A 220 0.18 -16.70 0.60
CA MET A 220 0.92 -17.64 -0.24
C MET A 220 0.15 -17.98 -1.52
N GLN A 221 -1.18 -18.14 -1.44
CA GLN A 221 -2.02 -18.35 -2.61
C GLN A 221 -1.93 -17.19 -3.61
N GLU A 222 -1.95 -15.94 -3.14
CA GLU A 222 -1.76 -14.76 -4.00
C GLU A 222 -0.39 -14.81 -4.70
N ILE A 223 0.68 -15.03 -3.94
CA ILE A 223 2.06 -15.10 -4.47
C ILE A 223 2.19 -16.20 -5.53
N LEU A 224 1.67 -17.40 -5.26
CA LEU A 224 1.75 -18.54 -6.17
C LEU A 224 0.84 -18.38 -7.39
N SER A 225 -0.32 -17.73 -7.24
CA SER A 225 -1.25 -17.50 -8.35
C SER A 225 -0.66 -16.59 -9.45
N CYS A 226 0.16 -15.61 -9.05
CA CYS A 226 0.88 -14.74 -9.99
C CYS A 226 2.06 -15.47 -10.67
N SER A 227 2.67 -16.46 -10.01
CA SER A 227 3.85 -17.20 -10.48
C SER A 227 4.99 -16.30 -10.99
N ALA A 228 5.20 -15.16 -10.32
CA ALA A 228 6.18 -14.16 -10.74
C ALA A 228 7.61 -14.71 -10.75
N ASP A 229 8.44 -14.33 -11.71
CA ASP A 229 9.81 -14.83 -11.77
C ASP A 229 10.71 -14.22 -10.69
N ILE A 230 10.39 -13.00 -10.27
CA ILE A 230 11.03 -12.26 -9.18
C ILE A 230 9.94 -11.74 -8.25
N ILE A 231 10.08 -11.97 -6.94
CA ILE A 231 9.10 -11.56 -5.93
C ILE A 231 9.81 -10.71 -4.87
N SER A 232 9.38 -9.47 -4.70
CA SER A 232 9.84 -8.55 -3.68
C SER A 232 8.77 -8.39 -2.61
N LEU A 233 9.05 -8.84 -1.39
CA LEU A 233 8.12 -8.75 -0.26
C LEU A 233 8.61 -7.75 0.78
N GLN A 234 7.68 -6.98 1.35
CA GLN A 234 7.89 -6.14 2.53
C GLN A 234 7.09 -6.70 3.70
N GLU A 235 7.48 -6.31 4.92
CA GLU A 235 6.88 -6.78 6.18
C GLU A 235 6.94 -8.31 6.37
N VAL A 236 8.02 -8.93 5.92
CA VAL A 236 8.25 -10.35 6.16
C VAL A 236 8.88 -10.52 7.54
N GLU A 237 8.19 -11.18 8.46
CA GLU A 237 8.78 -11.52 9.77
C GLU A 237 9.91 -12.53 9.65
N THR A 238 10.94 -12.36 10.49
CA THR A 238 12.16 -13.19 10.46
C THR A 238 11.86 -14.68 10.58
N GLU A 239 11.04 -15.09 11.55
CA GLU A 239 10.71 -16.51 11.74
C GLU A 239 9.88 -17.06 10.57
N GLN A 240 8.96 -16.26 10.03
CA GLN A 240 8.10 -16.66 8.92
C GLN A 240 8.86 -16.76 7.60
N TYR A 241 9.89 -15.95 7.39
CA TYR A 241 10.77 -16.09 6.23
C TYR A 241 11.39 -17.49 6.18
N TYR A 242 12.02 -17.92 7.27
CA TYR A 242 12.78 -19.19 7.28
C TYR A 242 11.89 -20.43 7.36
N HIS A 243 10.75 -20.38 8.07
CA HIS A 243 9.91 -21.55 8.30
C HIS A 243 8.73 -21.69 7.34
N TYR A 244 8.33 -20.61 6.68
CA TYR A 244 7.16 -20.61 5.80
C TYR A 244 7.52 -20.15 4.39
N PHE A 245 7.83 -18.86 4.17
CA PHE A 245 8.01 -18.33 2.83
C PHE A 245 9.12 -19.02 2.05
N LEU A 246 10.31 -19.19 2.64
CA LEU A 246 11.44 -19.83 1.98
C LEU A 246 11.18 -21.31 1.71
N VAL A 247 10.49 -22.02 2.62
CA VAL A 247 10.21 -23.45 2.47
C VAL A 247 9.23 -23.68 1.32
N GLU A 248 8.07 -23.02 1.37
CA GLU A 248 7.00 -23.15 0.37
C GLU A 248 7.45 -22.70 -1.02
N LEU A 249 8.15 -21.56 -1.12
CA LEU A 249 8.62 -21.06 -2.41
C LEU A 249 9.77 -21.92 -2.97
N LYS A 250 10.58 -22.56 -2.13
CA LYS A 250 11.64 -23.44 -2.61
C LYS A 250 11.09 -24.71 -3.27
N GLU A 251 9.94 -25.22 -2.81
CA GLU A 251 9.22 -26.30 -3.50
C GLU A 251 8.76 -25.90 -4.90
N HIS A 252 8.55 -24.59 -5.14
CA HIS A 252 8.18 -24.01 -6.42
C HIS A 252 9.37 -23.47 -7.23
N GLY A 253 10.61 -23.85 -6.88
CA GLY A 253 11.82 -23.54 -7.65
C GLY A 253 12.46 -22.18 -7.37
N TYR A 254 12.07 -21.51 -6.28
CA TYR A 254 12.64 -20.22 -5.88
C TYR A 254 13.80 -20.39 -4.91
N GLU A 255 14.76 -19.47 -5.02
CA GLU A 255 15.65 -19.13 -3.91
C GLU A 255 15.37 -17.69 -3.47
N GLY A 256 15.78 -17.35 -2.25
CA GLY A 256 15.50 -16.03 -1.69
C GLY A 256 16.65 -15.45 -0.88
N PHE A 257 16.59 -14.13 -0.72
CA PHE A 257 17.42 -13.38 0.21
C PHE A 257 16.51 -12.52 1.10
N PHE A 258 16.81 -12.49 2.40
CA PHE A 258 16.07 -11.73 3.39
C PHE A 258 17.01 -11.01 4.32
N SER A 259 16.58 -9.83 4.77
CA SER A 259 17.23 -9.11 5.86
C SER A 259 16.17 -8.45 6.75
N PRO A 260 16.22 -8.61 8.08
CA PRO A 260 15.34 -7.92 9.01
C PRO A 260 15.76 -6.46 9.22
N LYS A 261 14.83 -5.62 9.69
CA LYS A 261 15.14 -4.23 10.11
C LYS A 261 16.26 -4.20 11.17
N SER A 262 17.04 -3.12 11.18
CA SER A 262 18.30 -3.03 11.96
C SER A 262 18.12 -3.27 13.47
N ARG A 263 16.95 -2.97 14.03
CA ARG A 263 16.64 -3.23 15.46
C ARG A 263 16.82 -4.70 15.88
N ALA A 264 16.71 -5.65 14.96
CA ALA A 264 16.94 -7.07 15.24
C ALA A 264 18.30 -7.37 15.89
N ARG A 265 19.32 -6.51 15.70
CA ARG A 265 20.67 -6.69 16.25
C ARG A 265 20.76 -6.40 17.76
N THR A 266 19.89 -5.54 18.29
CA THR A 266 19.94 -5.09 19.69
C THR A 266 18.86 -5.73 20.56
N MET A 267 17.95 -6.50 19.97
CA MET A 267 16.84 -7.17 20.64
C MET A 267 17.21 -8.56 21.16
N SER A 268 16.40 -9.06 22.09
CA SER A 268 16.47 -10.44 22.57
C SER A 268 16.18 -11.44 21.44
N GLU A 269 16.59 -12.70 21.61
CA GLU A 269 16.35 -13.73 20.60
C GLU A 269 14.86 -14.00 20.33
N SER A 270 14.01 -13.94 21.37
CA SER A 270 12.55 -14.11 21.24
C SER A 270 11.92 -12.98 20.44
N ASP A 271 12.34 -11.74 20.66
CA ASP A 271 11.74 -10.59 19.99
C ASP A 271 12.26 -10.43 18.56
N ARG A 272 13.53 -10.80 18.33
CA ARG A 272 14.17 -10.78 17.01
C ARG A 272 13.41 -11.60 15.97
N LYS A 273 12.79 -12.70 16.39
CA LYS A 273 11.97 -13.58 15.51
C LYS A 273 10.80 -12.85 14.85
N HIS A 274 10.24 -11.88 15.56
CA HIS A 274 9.07 -11.09 15.14
C HIS A 274 9.49 -9.74 14.52
N VAL A 275 10.78 -9.53 14.27
CA VAL A 275 11.23 -8.35 13.52
C VAL A 275 11.00 -8.61 12.04
N ASP A 276 10.25 -7.71 11.43
CA ASP A 276 9.96 -7.70 10.01
C ASP A 276 11.11 -7.11 9.18
N GLY A 277 11.10 -7.38 7.88
CA GLY A 277 12.10 -6.91 6.92
C GLY A 277 11.67 -7.09 5.48
N CYS A 278 12.67 -7.03 4.58
CA CYS A 278 12.46 -7.16 3.14
C CYS A 278 13.05 -8.48 2.63
N ALA A 279 12.31 -9.14 1.73
CA ALA A 279 12.75 -10.35 1.06
C ALA A 279 12.71 -10.18 -0.47
N ILE A 280 13.64 -10.81 -1.18
CA ILE A 280 13.61 -10.97 -2.64
C ILE A 280 13.73 -12.45 -2.95
N PHE A 281 12.78 -13.00 -3.69
CA PHE A 281 12.82 -14.35 -4.24
C PHE A 281 12.96 -14.30 -5.76
N TYR A 282 13.61 -15.31 -6.33
CA TYR A 282 13.81 -15.43 -7.78
C TYR A 282 13.80 -16.89 -8.20
N LYS A 283 13.23 -17.18 -9.38
CA LYS A 283 13.24 -18.53 -9.95
C LYS A 283 14.65 -18.93 -10.37
N THR A 284 15.15 -20.02 -9.79
CA THR A 284 16.50 -20.54 -10.06
C THR A 284 16.70 -21.06 -11.48
N GLU A 285 15.61 -21.38 -12.18
CA GLU A 285 15.61 -21.80 -13.59
C GLU A 285 15.94 -20.63 -14.54
N LYS A 286 15.67 -19.37 -14.13
CA LYS A 286 15.90 -18.16 -14.94
C LYS A 286 17.08 -17.33 -14.47
N PHE A 287 17.33 -17.34 -13.15
CA PHE A 287 18.33 -16.47 -12.52
C PHE A 287 19.29 -17.25 -11.64
N SER A 288 20.53 -16.76 -11.54
CA SER A 288 21.51 -17.20 -10.55
C SER A 288 22.01 -16.00 -9.74
N LEU A 289 22.10 -16.15 -8.42
CA LEU A 289 22.56 -15.09 -7.53
C LEU A 289 24.07 -14.87 -7.66
N VAL A 290 24.47 -13.62 -7.86
CA VAL A 290 25.89 -13.20 -7.90
C VAL A 290 26.28 -12.52 -6.61
N GLN A 291 25.48 -11.54 -6.14
CA GLN A 291 25.73 -10.80 -4.91
C GLN A 291 24.44 -10.44 -4.20
N LYS A 292 24.52 -10.26 -2.88
CA LYS A 292 23.43 -9.82 -2.01
C LYS A 292 23.92 -8.70 -1.09
N HIS A 293 23.10 -7.68 -0.91
CA HIS A 293 23.45 -6.48 -0.16
C HIS A 293 22.27 -6.06 0.72
N THR A 294 22.56 -5.61 1.94
CA THR A 294 21.59 -4.95 2.82
C THR A 294 22.05 -3.51 3.02
N VAL A 295 21.12 -2.59 2.83
CA VAL A 295 21.32 -1.16 3.00
C VAL A 295 20.60 -0.73 4.27
N GLU A 296 21.37 -0.37 5.29
CA GLU A 296 20.83 0.11 6.57
C GLU A 296 20.86 1.64 6.60
N PHE A 297 19.68 2.27 6.55
CA PHE A 297 19.58 3.72 6.39
C PHE A 297 20.10 4.49 7.60
N ASN A 298 19.96 3.95 8.81
CA ASN A 298 20.49 4.56 10.03
C ASN A 298 22.03 4.64 10.02
N GLN A 299 22.72 3.59 9.56
CA GLN A 299 24.18 3.56 9.49
C GLN A 299 24.70 4.54 8.44
N LEU A 300 24.01 4.63 7.29
CA LEU A 300 24.33 5.62 6.25
C LEU A 300 24.08 7.04 6.73
N ALA A 301 22.97 7.29 7.42
CA ALA A 301 22.66 8.58 8.00
C ALA A 301 23.71 9.00 9.03
N MET A 302 24.15 8.07 9.89
CA MET A 302 25.22 8.31 10.87
C MET A 302 26.57 8.60 10.20
N ALA A 303 26.91 7.90 9.11
CA ALA A 303 28.15 8.13 8.38
C ALA A 303 28.15 9.46 7.58
N ASN A 304 26.97 10.00 7.27
CA ASN A 304 26.79 11.20 6.45
C ASN A 304 26.11 12.34 7.21
N SER A 305 26.13 12.33 8.54
CA SER A 305 25.46 13.33 9.37
C SER A 305 26.26 14.61 9.59
N GLU A 306 27.48 14.71 9.07
CA GLU A 306 28.34 15.88 9.28
C GLU A 306 27.60 17.16 8.85
N GLY A 307 27.44 18.09 9.80
CA GLY A 307 26.80 19.39 9.58
C GLY A 307 25.26 19.41 9.61
N SER A 308 24.57 18.28 9.82
CA SER A 308 23.09 18.24 9.84
C SER A 308 22.51 17.57 11.08
N GLU A 309 21.99 18.38 12.01
CA GLU A 309 21.25 17.89 13.18
C GLU A 309 19.97 17.12 12.77
N ALA A 310 19.34 17.53 11.67
CA ALA A 310 18.13 16.89 11.15
C ALA A 310 18.42 15.43 10.72
N MET A 311 19.58 15.16 10.13
CA MET A 311 20.03 13.81 9.78
C MET A 311 20.15 12.92 11.03
N LEU A 312 20.75 13.43 12.12
CA LEU A 312 20.90 12.68 13.38
C LEU A 312 19.58 12.46 14.10
N ASN A 313 18.75 13.50 14.20
CA ASN A 313 17.56 13.46 15.04
C ASN A 313 16.39 12.75 14.35
N ARG A 314 16.24 12.95 13.02
CA ARG A 314 15.06 12.49 12.28
C ARG A 314 15.32 11.23 11.45
N VAL A 315 16.45 11.17 10.74
CA VAL A 315 16.76 10.07 9.80
C VAL A 315 17.47 8.90 10.48
N MET A 316 18.54 9.16 11.23
CA MET A 316 19.35 8.13 11.91
C MET A 316 18.54 7.31 12.93
N THR A 317 17.53 7.93 13.54
CA THR A 317 16.65 7.27 14.53
C THR A 317 15.68 6.25 13.93
N LYS A 318 15.62 6.12 12.60
CA LYS A 318 14.74 5.18 11.90
C LYS A 318 15.50 3.96 11.44
N ASP A 319 14.95 2.78 11.69
CA ASP A 319 15.58 1.47 11.47
C ASP A 319 15.13 0.78 10.16
N ASN A 320 14.55 1.54 9.25
CA ASN A 320 14.18 1.10 7.91
C ASN A 320 15.41 0.61 7.12
N ILE A 321 15.17 -0.32 6.19
CA ILE A 321 16.22 -0.95 5.40
C ILE A 321 15.78 -1.11 3.93
N GLY A 322 16.78 -1.32 3.08
CA GLY A 322 16.60 -1.88 1.75
C GLY A 322 17.48 -3.11 1.56
N VAL A 323 17.11 -3.98 0.63
CA VAL A 323 17.90 -5.13 0.19
C VAL A 323 18.07 -5.07 -1.32
N ALA A 324 19.21 -5.51 -1.81
CA ALA A 324 19.47 -5.60 -3.25
C ALA A 324 20.17 -6.93 -3.58
N VAL A 325 19.76 -7.55 -4.67
CA VAL A 325 20.38 -8.77 -5.21
C VAL A 325 20.80 -8.55 -6.65
N LEU A 326 22.04 -8.89 -6.94
CA LEU A 326 22.56 -8.91 -8.30
C LEU A 326 22.37 -10.33 -8.86
N LEU A 327 21.54 -10.43 -9.89
CA LEU A 327 21.18 -11.68 -10.55
C LEU A 327 21.88 -11.76 -11.91
N GLU A 328 22.34 -12.95 -12.27
CA GLU A 328 22.80 -13.30 -13.61
C GLU A 328 21.69 -14.06 -14.32
N LEU A 329 21.35 -13.62 -15.54
CA LEU A 329 20.39 -14.32 -16.39
C LEU A 329 21.02 -15.60 -16.93
N ARG A 330 20.27 -16.70 -16.84
CA ARG A 330 20.66 -17.99 -17.40
C ARG A 330 20.71 -17.96 -18.93
N LYS A 331 21.69 -18.65 -19.51
CA LYS A 331 21.94 -18.67 -20.97
C LYS A 331 20.79 -19.25 -21.74
N GLU A 332 20.13 -20.27 -21.18
CA GLU A 332 18.99 -20.95 -21.76
C GLU A 332 17.86 -19.97 -22.09
N MET A 333 17.65 -18.98 -21.23
CA MET A 333 16.62 -17.96 -21.43
C MET A 333 16.99 -16.97 -22.55
N MET A 334 18.27 -16.67 -22.71
CA MET A 334 18.78 -15.82 -23.79
C MET A 334 18.74 -16.56 -25.15
N GLU A 335 19.06 -17.85 -25.17
CA GLU A 335 19.10 -18.69 -26.37
C GLU A 335 17.70 -18.99 -26.93
N GLN A 336 16.70 -19.18 -26.06
CA GLN A 336 15.30 -19.36 -26.47
C GLN A 336 14.75 -18.15 -27.22
N SER A 337 15.16 -16.93 -26.84
CA SER A 337 14.73 -15.70 -27.50
C SER A 337 15.50 -15.41 -28.79
N ALA A 338 16.81 -15.69 -28.82
CA ALA A 338 17.65 -15.43 -29.99
C ALA A 338 17.52 -16.47 -31.11
N GLY A 339 16.94 -17.65 -30.82
CA GLY A 339 16.76 -18.74 -31.79
C GLY A 339 18.07 -19.33 -32.34
N LYS A 340 19.22 -18.96 -31.76
CA LYS A 340 20.57 -19.42 -32.13
C LYS A 340 21.43 -19.55 -30.86
N PRO A 341 22.36 -20.53 -30.80
CA PRO A 341 23.31 -20.63 -29.70
C PRO A 341 24.20 -19.39 -29.64
N LEU A 342 24.15 -18.67 -28.52
CA LEU A 342 24.88 -17.42 -28.30
C LEU A 342 26.30 -17.74 -27.83
N HIS A 343 27.15 -18.19 -28.75
CA HIS A 343 28.58 -18.33 -28.48
C HIS A 343 29.23 -16.96 -28.28
N GLY A 344 29.72 -16.69 -27.07
CA GLY A 344 30.54 -15.52 -26.76
C GLY A 344 29.80 -14.28 -26.24
N MET A 345 28.51 -14.37 -25.87
CA MET A 345 27.87 -13.26 -25.15
C MET A 345 28.42 -13.12 -23.73
N GLU A 346 28.66 -11.86 -23.32
CA GLU A 346 28.97 -11.51 -21.94
C GLU A 346 27.81 -11.85 -21.01
N LYS A 347 28.11 -12.03 -19.72
CA LYS A 347 27.11 -12.32 -18.69
C LYS A 347 26.10 -11.17 -18.62
N GLN A 348 24.83 -11.44 -18.85
CA GLN A 348 23.77 -10.45 -18.64
C GLN A 348 23.38 -10.42 -17.16
N LEU A 349 23.53 -9.26 -16.53
CA LEU A 349 23.16 -9.04 -15.14
C LEU A 349 21.86 -8.25 -15.04
N LEU A 350 21.19 -8.38 -13.90
CA LEU A 350 20.02 -7.63 -13.49
C LEU A 350 20.14 -7.31 -12.00
N LEU A 351 20.02 -6.05 -11.63
CA LEU A 351 19.96 -5.64 -10.23
C LEU A 351 18.50 -5.52 -9.81
N VAL A 352 18.12 -6.24 -8.77
CA VAL A 352 16.79 -6.13 -8.14
C VAL A 352 16.96 -5.52 -6.76
N ALA A 353 16.28 -4.42 -6.51
CA ALA A 353 16.27 -3.72 -5.24
C ALA A 353 14.87 -3.77 -4.62
N ASN A 354 14.80 -3.95 -3.30
CA ASN A 354 13.57 -3.95 -2.52
C ASN A 354 13.73 -3.11 -1.25
N ALA A 355 12.85 -2.14 -0.99
CA ALA A 355 12.91 -1.31 0.22
C ALA A 355 11.54 -1.08 0.86
N HIS A 356 11.57 -0.80 2.17
CA HIS A 356 10.39 -0.36 2.93
C HIS A 356 10.75 0.91 3.71
N MET A 357 10.28 2.05 3.19
CA MET A 357 10.57 3.38 3.72
C MET A 357 9.75 3.69 4.98
N HIS A 358 10.13 4.74 5.71
CA HIS A 358 9.41 5.16 6.91
C HIS A 358 7.95 5.53 6.60
N TRP A 359 7.01 5.18 7.49
CA TRP A 359 5.57 5.27 7.21
C TRP A 359 4.96 6.64 7.53
N ASP A 360 5.42 7.32 8.58
CA ASP A 360 4.76 8.50 9.15
C ASP A 360 4.62 9.64 8.11
N PRO A 361 3.39 10.10 7.80
CA PRO A 361 3.13 11.21 6.86
C PRO A 361 3.88 12.50 7.21
N GLU A 362 4.17 12.75 8.49
CA GLU A 362 4.89 13.94 8.95
C GLU A 362 6.39 13.91 8.69
N TYR A 363 6.90 12.83 8.10
CA TYR A 363 8.33 12.62 7.85
C TYR A 363 8.62 12.46 6.35
N SER A 364 7.99 13.29 5.51
CA SER A 364 8.28 13.39 4.07
C SER A 364 9.78 13.54 3.78
N ASP A 365 10.48 14.30 4.63
CA ASP A 365 11.91 14.55 4.53
C ASP A 365 12.71 13.25 4.72
N VAL A 366 12.36 12.45 5.74
CA VAL A 366 13.03 11.18 6.00
C VAL A 366 12.80 10.19 4.85
N LYS A 367 11.58 10.11 4.31
CA LYS A 367 11.26 9.23 3.16
C LYS A 367 12.11 9.60 1.94
N LEU A 368 12.24 10.90 1.67
CA LEU A 368 13.05 11.42 0.57
C LEU A 368 14.54 11.14 0.77
N VAL A 369 15.08 11.40 1.96
CA VAL A 369 16.49 11.14 2.28
C VAL A 369 16.80 9.63 2.26
N GLN A 370 15.92 8.77 2.79
CA GLN A 370 16.07 7.31 2.70
C GLN A 370 16.12 6.83 1.26
N THR A 371 15.27 7.38 0.38
CA THR A 371 15.27 7.06 -1.05
C THR A 371 16.60 7.46 -1.73
N MET A 372 17.13 8.64 -1.41
CA MET A 372 18.42 9.11 -1.92
C MET A 372 19.59 8.23 -1.46
N MET A 373 19.63 7.91 -0.16
CA MET A 373 20.62 7.00 0.40
C MET A 373 20.56 5.62 -0.27
N PHE A 374 19.34 5.11 -0.51
CA PHE A 374 19.16 3.82 -1.14
C PHE A 374 19.68 3.81 -2.58
N LEU A 375 19.30 4.79 -3.41
CA LEU A 375 19.79 4.85 -4.79
C LEU A 375 21.30 5.11 -4.89
N SER A 376 21.86 5.87 -3.96
CA SER A 376 23.32 6.08 -3.89
C SER A 376 24.06 4.76 -3.63
N GLU A 377 23.60 3.94 -2.68
CA GLU A 377 24.19 2.63 -2.43
C GLU A 377 23.94 1.62 -3.56
N VAL A 378 22.75 1.63 -4.16
CA VAL A 378 22.44 0.82 -5.35
C VAL A 378 23.40 1.16 -6.49
N LYS A 379 23.72 2.44 -6.70
CA LYS A 379 24.76 2.87 -7.65
C LYS A 379 26.13 2.33 -7.27
N ASN A 380 26.53 2.43 -6.00
CA ASN A 380 27.81 1.89 -5.53
C ASN A 380 27.93 0.37 -5.79
N ILE A 381 26.82 -0.37 -5.66
CA ILE A 381 26.76 -1.80 -6.00
C ILE A 381 26.97 -2.02 -7.51
N VAL A 382 26.27 -1.27 -8.37
CA VAL A 382 26.44 -1.33 -9.83
C VAL A 382 27.87 -1.01 -10.24
N ASP A 383 28.46 0.06 -9.71
CA ASP A 383 29.83 0.48 -10.06
C ASP A 383 30.88 -0.54 -9.60
N LYS A 384 30.67 -1.21 -8.46
CA LYS A 384 31.54 -2.30 -8.00
C LYS A 384 31.40 -3.55 -8.87
N ALA A 385 30.16 -3.92 -9.25
CA ALA A 385 29.90 -5.07 -10.11
C ALA A 385 30.48 -4.90 -11.51
N THR A 386 30.27 -3.73 -12.13
CA THR A 386 30.80 -3.40 -13.47
C THR A 386 32.34 -3.47 -13.49
N ARG A 387 33.01 -2.94 -12.45
CA ARG A 387 34.48 -3.01 -12.31
C ARG A 387 34.99 -4.45 -12.11
N SER A 388 34.32 -5.21 -11.25
CA SER A 388 34.74 -6.58 -10.93
C SER A 388 34.60 -7.54 -12.11
N LEU A 389 33.59 -7.34 -12.94
CA LEU A 389 33.25 -8.26 -14.04
C LEU A 389 33.85 -7.83 -15.38
N LYS A 390 34.61 -6.73 -15.42
CA LYS A 390 35.25 -6.17 -16.63
C LYS A 390 34.26 -6.02 -17.81
N LEU A 391 32.99 -5.74 -17.53
CA LEU A 391 32.00 -5.44 -18.57
C LEU A 391 32.52 -4.24 -19.37
N SER A 392 32.64 -4.35 -20.69
CA SER A 392 33.19 -3.28 -21.51
C SER A 392 32.24 -2.08 -21.52
N SER A 393 32.46 -1.11 -20.63
CA SER A 393 31.77 0.16 -20.65
C SER A 393 32.31 1.01 -21.80
N VAL A 394 31.65 0.96 -22.96
CA VAL A 394 31.81 2.05 -23.93
C VAL A 394 31.12 3.26 -23.31
N SER A 395 31.92 4.18 -22.75
CA SER A 395 31.52 5.39 -22.02
C SER A 395 30.96 5.15 -20.60
N GLY A 396 31.31 6.03 -19.66
CA GLY A 396 31.01 5.94 -18.22
C GLY A 396 29.53 6.12 -17.84
N GLU A 397 28.62 5.45 -18.54
CA GLU A 397 27.20 5.44 -18.22
C GLU A 397 26.91 4.38 -17.15
N THR A 398 26.19 4.79 -16.09
CA THR A 398 25.64 3.89 -15.05
C THR A 398 24.59 2.90 -15.55
N ASN A 399 24.32 2.87 -16.86
CA ASN A 399 23.26 2.07 -17.49
C ASN A 399 23.73 0.69 -17.97
N ALA A 400 24.92 0.24 -17.57
CA ALA A 400 25.42 -1.07 -17.99
C ALA A 400 24.61 -2.23 -17.38
N ILE A 401 24.09 -2.07 -16.16
CA ILE A 401 23.28 -3.08 -15.47
C ILE A 401 21.88 -2.52 -15.27
N PRO A 402 20.82 -3.14 -15.83
CA PRO A 402 19.45 -2.72 -15.62
C PRO A 402 19.03 -2.90 -14.15
N LEU A 403 18.21 -1.97 -13.67
CA LEU A 403 17.67 -1.93 -12.31
C LEU A 403 16.15 -2.13 -12.34
N VAL A 404 15.67 -3.05 -11.49
CA VAL A 404 14.28 -3.15 -11.07
C VAL A 404 14.22 -2.79 -9.59
N LEU A 405 13.48 -1.74 -9.25
CA LEU A 405 13.30 -1.23 -7.90
C LEU A 405 11.85 -1.46 -7.47
N CYS A 406 11.64 -2.38 -6.54
CA CYS A 406 10.39 -2.59 -5.84
C CYS A 406 10.46 -1.85 -4.50
N ALA A 407 9.40 -1.15 -4.10
CA ALA A 407 9.39 -0.56 -2.77
C ALA A 407 7.98 -0.23 -2.29
N ASP A 408 7.77 -0.40 -0.98
CA ASP A 408 6.79 0.38 -0.23
C ASP A 408 7.47 1.69 0.17
N LEU A 409 7.14 2.76 -0.56
CA LEU A 409 7.73 4.08 -0.36
C LEU A 409 6.99 4.91 0.69
N ASN A 410 5.80 4.46 1.13
CA ASN A 410 4.91 5.25 1.99
C ASN A 410 4.72 6.70 1.49
N SER A 411 4.76 6.90 0.18
CA SER A 411 4.83 8.22 -0.47
C SER A 411 3.93 8.25 -1.69
N LEU A 412 3.06 9.26 -1.80
CA LEU A 412 2.10 9.40 -2.89
C LEU A 412 2.78 9.80 -4.22
N PRO A 413 2.11 9.63 -5.39
CA PRO A 413 2.68 9.96 -6.70
C PRO A 413 3.12 11.42 -6.89
N ASP A 414 2.56 12.35 -6.12
CA ASP A 414 2.87 13.79 -6.14
C ASP A 414 3.97 14.20 -5.13
N SER A 415 4.58 13.23 -4.45
CA SER A 415 5.67 13.45 -3.50
C SER A 415 7.02 13.69 -4.19
N GLY A 416 7.93 14.35 -3.47
CA GLY A 416 9.31 14.55 -3.89
C GLY A 416 10.09 13.24 -4.03
N VAL A 417 9.66 12.17 -3.35
CA VAL A 417 10.22 10.81 -3.51
C VAL A 417 9.98 10.30 -4.92
N VAL A 418 8.74 10.37 -5.39
CA VAL A 418 8.35 9.89 -6.72
C VAL A 418 8.89 10.82 -7.81
N GLU A 419 8.91 12.13 -7.57
CA GLU A 419 9.58 13.10 -8.45
C GLU A 419 11.07 12.77 -8.62
N TYR A 420 11.77 12.53 -7.50
CA TYR A 420 13.20 12.20 -7.51
C TYR A 420 13.46 10.97 -8.37
N LEU A 421 12.73 9.86 -8.12
CA LEU A 421 12.88 8.60 -8.86
C LEU A 421 12.55 8.74 -10.35
N SER A 422 11.45 9.43 -10.68
CA SER A 422 10.93 9.48 -12.06
C SER A 422 11.66 10.49 -12.94
N THR A 423 12.07 11.63 -12.38
CA THR A 423 12.71 12.72 -13.14
C THR A 423 14.24 12.70 -13.09
N GLY A 424 14.83 11.76 -12.33
CA GLY A 424 16.27 11.65 -12.17
C GLY A 424 16.87 12.64 -11.17
N GLY A 425 16.05 13.36 -10.39
CA GLY A 425 16.52 14.28 -9.38
C GLY A 425 15.44 15.16 -8.77
N VAL A 426 15.78 15.89 -7.71
CA VAL A 426 14.89 16.84 -7.05
C VAL A 426 15.70 18.05 -6.58
N ASP A 427 15.08 19.23 -6.53
CA ASP A 427 15.74 20.41 -6.00
C ASP A 427 15.96 20.30 -4.48
N GLY A 428 17.11 20.76 -3.99
CA GLY A 428 17.48 20.73 -2.58
C GLY A 428 16.63 21.65 -1.69
N THR A 429 15.80 22.51 -2.28
CA THR A 429 14.81 23.35 -1.59
C THR A 429 13.38 22.82 -1.70
N HIS A 430 13.21 21.59 -2.18
CA HIS A 430 11.90 20.97 -2.33
C HIS A 430 11.10 20.95 -1.01
N LYS A 431 9.78 21.21 -1.10
CA LYS A 431 8.86 21.33 0.05
C LYS A 431 8.94 20.16 1.03
N ASP A 432 9.17 18.95 0.52
CA ASP A 432 9.22 17.72 1.32
C ASP A 432 10.41 17.68 2.28
N PHE A 433 11.46 18.50 2.07
CA PHE A 433 12.54 18.70 3.05
C PHE A 433 12.13 19.56 4.25
N LYS A 434 10.91 20.13 4.26
CA LYS A 434 10.36 20.93 5.37
C LYS A 434 11.26 22.11 5.80
N GLU A 435 11.96 22.73 4.85
CA GLU A 435 12.94 23.81 5.08
C GLU A 435 14.12 23.42 5.99
N LEU A 436 14.29 22.12 6.27
CA LEU A 436 15.40 21.61 7.05
C LEU A 436 16.66 21.62 6.18
N ARG A 437 17.76 22.16 6.72
CA ARG A 437 19.05 22.24 6.01
C ARG A 437 19.71 20.86 5.95
N TYR A 438 19.31 20.08 4.95
CA TYR A 438 19.95 18.81 4.61
C TYR A 438 21.04 18.95 3.53
N ILE A 439 21.06 20.09 2.81
CA ILE A 439 21.77 20.22 1.54
C ILE A 439 23.27 19.91 1.62
N ASP A 440 23.93 20.35 2.70
CA ASP A 440 25.37 20.14 2.88
C ASP A 440 25.72 18.65 3.00
N SER A 441 24.92 17.91 3.77
CA SER A 441 25.07 16.45 3.96
C SER A 441 24.59 15.64 2.75
N LEU A 442 23.57 16.11 2.03
CA LEU A 442 22.99 15.39 0.89
C LEU A 442 23.84 15.43 -0.37
N THR A 443 24.82 16.35 -0.47
CA THR A 443 25.77 16.34 -1.59
C THR A 443 26.54 15.02 -1.72
N ASN A 444 26.71 14.28 -0.62
CA ASN A 444 27.35 12.97 -0.61
C ASN A 444 26.54 11.90 -1.36
N PHE A 445 25.22 12.06 -1.49
CA PHE A 445 24.34 11.12 -2.17
C PHE A 445 24.09 11.50 -3.65
N ASN A 446 24.70 12.57 -4.15
CA ASN A 446 24.61 12.93 -5.56
C ASN A 446 25.39 11.95 -6.42
N CYS A 447 24.67 11.15 -7.18
CA CYS A 447 25.21 10.06 -7.98
C CYS A 447 26.06 10.53 -9.17
N ASN A 448 25.90 11.78 -9.64
CA ASN A 448 26.59 12.29 -10.84
C ASN A 448 27.87 13.10 -10.52
N GLY A 449 28.33 13.10 -9.26
CA GLY A 449 29.56 13.75 -8.84
C GLY A 449 29.42 15.26 -8.57
N LYS A 450 30.42 15.82 -7.87
CA LYS A 450 30.53 17.26 -7.55
C LYS A 450 31.01 18.02 -8.80
N ASN A 451 30.16 18.21 -9.81
CA ASN A 451 30.47 19.18 -10.85
C ASN A 451 30.47 20.58 -10.19
N GLY A 452 31.58 21.31 -10.33
CA GLY A 452 31.97 22.50 -9.57
C GLY A 452 31.12 23.76 -9.77
N THR A 453 29.81 23.61 -9.89
CA THR A 453 28.83 24.68 -9.75
C THR A 453 27.83 24.25 -8.68
N SER A 454 27.39 25.20 -7.85
CA SER A 454 26.42 25.03 -6.77
C SER A 454 25.05 24.56 -7.29
N SER A 455 24.97 23.32 -7.77
CA SER A 455 23.72 22.67 -8.14
C SER A 455 23.00 22.33 -6.84
N THR A 456 21.99 23.12 -6.49
CA THR A 456 21.04 22.81 -5.43
C THR A 456 20.30 21.49 -5.69
N ARG A 457 20.31 20.98 -6.93
CA ARG A 457 19.62 19.76 -7.32
C ARG A 457 20.43 18.49 -7.03
N ILE A 458 19.78 17.53 -6.37
CA ILE A 458 20.32 16.19 -6.09
C ILE A 458 19.83 15.26 -7.20
N THR A 459 20.73 14.49 -7.84
CA THR A 459 20.42 13.73 -9.06
C THR A 459 20.86 12.27 -9.01
N HIS A 460 20.23 11.42 -9.82
CA HIS A 460 20.64 10.04 -10.10
C HIS A 460 20.63 9.70 -11.60
N GLY A 461 21.41 8.68 -11.99
CA GLY A 461 21.64 8.32 -13.39
C GLY A 461 20.77 7.19 -13.95
N PHE A 462 19.90 6.59 -13.13
CA PHE A 462 19.19 5.34 -13.47
C PHE A 462 18.04 5.44 -14.48
N LYS A 463 17.56 6.66 -14.82
CA LYS A 463 16.43 6.89 -15.75
C LYS A 463 15.24 5.94 -15.47
N LEU A 464 14.69 6.03 -14.26
CA LEU A 464 13.65 5.11 -13.80
C LEU A 464 12.28 5.55 -14.29
N LYS A 465 11.43 4.56 -14.57
CA LYS A 465 10.03 4.75 -14.93
C LYS A 465 9.17 3.80 -14.09
N SER A 466 8.01 4.27 -13.62
CA SER A 466 7.06 3.42 -12.90
C SER A 466 6.37 2.47 -13.88
N ALA A 467 6.17 1.21 -13.49
CA ALA A 467 5.39 0.27 -14.29
C ALA A 467 3.87 0.60 -14.28
N TYR A 468 3.41 1.27 -13.22
CA TYR A 468 2.01 1.64 -13.01
C TYR A 468 1.83 3.16 -13.19
N GLU A 469 1.85 3.64 -14.42
CA GLU A 469 1.60 5.06 -14.74
C GLU A 469 0.11 5.35 -14.99
N ASN A 470 -0.24 6.63 -15.09
CA ASN A 470 -1.56 7.10 -15.57
C ASN A 470 -2.78 6.64 -14.76
N GLY A 471 -2.62 6.36 -13.46
CA GLY A 471 -3.74 5.97 -12.60
C GLY A 471 -4.33 4.60 -12.93
N LEU A 472 -3.55 3.70 -13.54
CA LEU A 472 -3.95 2.32 -13.85
C LEU A 472 -4.39 1.53 -12.61
N MET A 473 -3.82 1.83 -11.45
CA MET A 473 -4.35 1.42 -10.15
C MET A 473 -4.72 2.66 -9.33
N PRO A 474 -5.93 2.72 -8.74
CA PRO A 474 -6.36 3.86 -7.94
C PRO A 474 -5.68 3.91 -6.57
N PHE A 475 -5.29 2.76 -6.03
CA PHE A 475 -4.63 2.62 -4.74
C PHE A 475 -3.85 1.30 -4.69
N THR A 476 -2.80 1.27 -3.89
CA THR A 476 -2.04 0.05 -3.55
C THR A 476 -2.25 -0.31 -2.09
N ASN A 477 -2.33 0.66 -1.19
CA ASN A 477 -2.81 0.47 0.17
C ASN A 477 -4.28 0.91 0.29
N TYR A 478 -5.09 0.07 0.93
CA TYR A 478 -6.53 0.26 1.10
C TYR A 478 -6.95 -0.05 2.53
N THR A 479 -6.88 0.95 3.39
CA THR A 479 -7.42 0.89 4.76
C THR A 479 -8.66 1.77 4.88
N PHE A 480 -9.33 1.74 6.03
CA PHE A 480 -10.44 2.64 6.28
C PHE A 480 -10.00 4.11 6.21
N ASP A 481 -8.94 4.47 6.94
CA ASP A 481 -8.46 5.86 7.09
C ASP A 481 -7.64 6.36 5.90
N PHE A 482 -6.96 5.47 5.18
CA PHE A 482 -6.07 5.84 4.07
C PHE A 482 -6.25 4.93 2.86
N LYS A 483 -6.34 5.54 1.68
CA LYS A 483 -6.41 4.86 0.39
C LYS A 483 -5.51 5.61 -0.59
N GLY A 484 -4.47 4.97 -1.09
CA GLY A 484 -3.50 5.64 -1.95
C GLY A 484 -2.48 4.71 -2.57
N ILE A 485 -1.75 5.23 -3.56
CA ILE A 485 -0.64 4.54 -4.21
C ILE A 485 0.61 4.88 -3.42
N ILE A 486 1.18 3.88 -2.74
CA ILE A 486 2.43 4.01 -1.99
C ILE A 486 3.44 2.89 -2.29
N ASP A 487 3.02 1.88 -3.04
CA ASP A 487 3.84 0.78 -3.53
C ASP A 487 4.19 0.98 -4.99
N TYR A 488 5.42 0.65 -5.38
CA TYR A 488 5.92 0.91 -6.73
C TYR A 488 6.82 -0.21 -7.26
N ILE A 489 6.73 -0.44 -8.57
CA ILE A 489 7.73 -1.15 -9.36
C ILE A 489 8.33 -0.14 -10.35
N PHE A 490 9.55 0.30 -10.08
CA PHE A 490 10.35 1.11 -11.00
C PHE A 490 11.30 0.25 -11.81
N TYR A 491 11.54 0.63 -13.05
CA TYR A 491 12.48 -0.05 -13.94
C TYR A 491 13.34 0.96 -14.71
N SER A 492 14.58 0.59 -15.04
CA SER A 492 15.53 1.46 -15.74
C SER A 492 15.35 1.42 -17.27
N GLN A 493 15.17 2.59 -17.89
CA GLN A 493 15.19 2.74 -19.35
C GLN A 493 16.60 3.07 -19.86
N PRO A 494 16.96 2.72 -21.12
CA PRO A 494 16.11 2.14 -22.17
C PRO A 494 16.15 0.60 -22.27
N LEU A 495 16.81 -0.08 -21.33
CA LEU A 495 17.01 -1.54 -21.41
C LEU A 495 15.77 -2.35 -21.04
N LEU A 496 14.94 -1.83 -20.13
CA LEU A 496 13.72 -2.48 -19.69
C LEU A 496 12.48 -1.80 -20.25
N ASN A 497 11.52 -2.63 -20.62
CA ASN A 497 10.23 -2.29 -21.20
C ASN A 497 9.13 -3.01 -20.40
N VAL A 498 7.96 -2.40 -20.20
CA VAL A 498 6.83 -3.05 -19.52
C VAL A 498 5.83 -3.51 -20.57
N LEU A 499 5.57 -4.82 -20.65
CA LEU A 499 4.64 -5.40 -21.62
C LEU A 499 3.19 -5.38 -21.14
N GLY A 500 3.00 -5.57 -19.85
CA GLY A 500 1.68 -5.52 -19.22
C GLY A 500 1.78 -5.61 -17.70
N ILE A 501 0.65 -5.37 -17.06
CA ILE A 501 0.53 -5.31 -15.60
C ILE A 501 -0.74 -6.02 -15.13
N LEU A 502 -0.76 -6.41 -13.86
CA LEU A 502 -1.97 -6.86 -13.20
C LEU A 502 -2.78 -5.65 -12.72
N GLY A 503 -4.00 -5.49 -13.23
CA GLY A 503 -4.92 -4.40 -12.91
C GLY A 503 -5.44 -4.43 -11.47
N PRO A 504 -6.26 -3.45 -11.06
CA PRO A 504 -6.82 -3.40 -9.71
C PRO A 504 -7.84 -4.52 -9.47
N LEU A 505 -8.15 -4.78 -8.20
CA LEU A 505 -9.35 -5.53 -7.84
C LEU A 505 -10.60 -4.78 -8.32
N ASP A 506 -11.64 -5.51 -8.69
CA ASP A 506 -12.89 -4.90 -9.13
C ASP A 506 -13.48 -3.98 -8.04
N LEU A 507 -13.54 -2.69 -8.35
CA LEU A 507 -14.07 -1.66 -7.45
C LEU A 507 -15.58 -1.83 -7.24
N HIS A 508 -16.29 -2.39 -8.22
CA HIS A 508 -17.71 -2.65 -8.09
C HIS A 508 -17.96 -3.72 -7.02
N TRP A 509 -17.22 -4.83 -7.07
CA TRP A 509 -17.28 -5.87 -6.04
C TRP A 509 -16.96 -5.34 -4.63
N LEU A 510 -15.95 -4.46 -4.48
CA LEU A 510 -15.67 -3.83 -3.19
C LEU A 510 -16.87 -3.01 -2.66
N HIS A 511 -17.50 -2.23 -3.55
CA HIS A 511 -18.64 -1.40 -3.21
C HIS A 511 -19.90 -2.23 -2.89
N GLU A 512 -20.22 -3.23 -3.70
CA GLU A 512 -21.38 -4.12 -3.49
C GLU A 512 -21.28 -4.87 -2.16
N ASN A 513 -20.08 -5.31 -1.78
CA ASN A 513 -19.83 -6.00 -0.53
C ASN A 513 -19.61 -5.06 0.67
N SER A 514 -19.73 -3.74 0.48
CA SER A 514 -19.51 -2.73 1.52
C SER A 514 -18.15 -2.87 2.22
N ILE A 515 -17.11 -3.22 1.46
CA ILE A 515 -15.74 -3.34 1.98
C ILE A 515 -15.12 -1.95 1.99
N THR A 516 -14.89 -1.40 3.18
CA THR A 516 -14.40 -0.03 3.36
C THR A 516 -12.90 0.05 3.65
N GLY A 517 -12.27 -1.08 3.94
CA GLY A 517 -10.84 -1.23 4.21
C GLY A 517 -10.41 -2.71 4.20
N CYS A 518 -9.11 -2.93 4.06
CA CYS A 518 -8.43 -4.23 4.15
C CYS A 518 -7.43 -4.23 5.33
N PRO A 519 -7.02 -5.38 5.88
CA PRO A 519 -7.38 -6.74 5.47
C PRO A 519 -8.87 -7.05 5.64
N HIS A 520 -9.32 -8.07 4.93
CA HIS A 520 -10.69 -8.59 4.91
C HIS A 520 -10.60 -10.13 4.86
N PRO A 521 -11.62 -10.91 5.28
CA PRO A 521 -11.62 -12.37 5.15
C PRO A 521 -11.16 -12.97 3.81
N HIS A 522 -11.32 -12.24 2.70
CA HIS A 522 -10.87 -12.63 1.36
C HIS A 522 -9.63 -11.88 0.85
N ILE A 523 -9.15 -10.86 1.58
CA ILE A 523 -8.02 -10.01 1.20
C ILE A 523 -7.04 -9.96 2.39
N PRO A 524 -5.92 -10.69 2.34
CA PRO A 524 -5.15 -10.98 3.55
C PRO A 524 -4.12 -9.91 3.95
N SER A 525 -3.99 -8.83 3.17
CA SER A 525 -3.16 -7.67 3.46
C SER A 525 -3.97 -6.40 3.24
N ASP A 526 -3.59 -5.30 3.86
CA ASP A 526 -4.08 -3.96 3.53
C ASP A 526 -3.46 -3.38 2.25
N HIS A 527 -2.43 -4.04 1.71
CA HIS A 527 -1.87 -3.74 0.40
C HIS A 527 -2.38 -4.73 -0.66
N PHE A 528 -2.48 -4.26 -1.91
CA PHE A 528 -2.68 -5.09 -3.09
C PHE A 528 -1.34 -5.35 -3.77
N SER A 529 -1.14 -6.58 -4.22
CA SER A 529 0.09 -6.96 -4.94
C SER A 529 0.22 -6.17 -6.25
N LEU A 530 1.43 -5.71 -6.55
CA LEU A 530 1.79 -5.22 -7.87
C LEU A 530 2.44 -6.36 -8.65
N PHE A 531 2.12 -6.47 -9.92
CA PHE A 531 2.71 -7.46 -10.81
C PHE A 531 2.89 -6.88 -12.21
N ALA A 532 4.10 -6.94 -12.74
CA ALA A 532 4.45 -6.43 -14.05
C ALA A 532 5.24 -7.47 -14.84
N GLN A 533 4.95 -7.59 -16.14
CA GLN A 533 5.78 -8.32 -17.07
C GLN A 533 6.75 -7.36 -17.75
N LEU A 534 8.03 -7.65 -17.62
CA LEU A 534 9.12 -6.85 -18.17
C LEU A 534 9.82 -7.58 -19.31
N GLU A 535 10.27 -6.78 -20.26
CA GLU A 535 11.14 -7.17 -21.36
C GLU A 535 12.50 -6.51 -21.17
N LEU A 536 13.55 -7.31 -21.05
CA LEU A 536 14.93 -6.86 -21.04
C LEU A 536 15.56 -7.03 -22.42
N LEU A 537 15.92 -5.91 -23.03
CA LEU A 537 16.57 -5.87 -24.33
C LEU A 537 18.05 -6.26 -24.18
N LEU A 538 18.47 -7.32 -24.86
CA LEU A 538 19.84 -7.80 -24.82
C LEU A 538 20.73 -7.01 -25.80
N PRO A 539 22.00 -6.75 -25.46
CA PRO A 539 22.92 -6.11 -26.39
C PRO A 539 23.12 -6.93 -27.66
N TYR A 540 23.34 -6.27 -28.80
CA TYR A 540 23.65 -6.98 -30.05
C TYR A 540 24.91 -7.84 -29.85
N PRO A 541 24.92 -9.10 -30.33
CA PRO A 541 26.18 -9.84 -30.40
C PRO A 541 27.16 -9.02 -31.25
N PRO A 542 28.43 -8.89 -30.84
CA PRO A 542 29.40 -8.13 -31.61
C PRO A 542 29.43 -8.68 -33.03
N ALA A 543 29.28 -7.79 -34.02
CA ALA A 543 29.50 -8.15 -35.41
C ALA A 543 30.89 -8.75 -35.49
N VAL A 544 30.98 -10.06 -35.80
CA VAL A 544 32.24 -10.68 -36.18
C VAL A 544 32.78 -9.80 -37.31
N ASN A 545 34.00 -9.27 -37.15
CA ASN A 545 34.72 -8.52 -38.18
C ASN A 545 34.93 -9.41 -39.42
N GLY A 546 33.86 -9.59 -40.19
CA GLY A 546 33.85 -10.19 -41.51
C GLY A 546 33.95 -9.06 -42.50
N ILE A 547 35.12 -8.97 -43.13
CA ILE A 547 35.42 -8.09 -44.26
C ILE A 547 34.24 -8.15 -45.25
N HIS A 548 33.49 -7.06 -45.37
CA HIS A 548 32.54 -6.88 -46.46
C HIS A 548 33.33 -6.78 -47.77
N LEU A 549 33.45 -7.88 -48.51
CA LEU A 549 33.73 -7.82 -49.95
C LEU A 549 32.45 -7.33 -50.64
N PRO A 550 32.52 -6.27 -51.48
CA PRO A 550 31.34 -5.78 -52.18
C PRO A 550 30.94 -6.78 -53.27
N ALA A 551 29.81 -7.45 -53.09
CA ALA A 551 29.17 -8.22 -54.15
C ALA A 551 28.71 -7.24 -55.25
N ARG A 552 29.38 -7.29 -56.41
CA ARG A 552 28.91 -6.64 -57.64
C ARG A 552 27.59 -7.28 -58.06
N PHE A 553 26.50 -6.52 -57.95
CA PHE A 553 25.26 -6.84 -58.65
C PHE A 553 25.46 -6.57 -60.15
N THR A 554 25.64 -7.63 -60.95
CA THR A 554 25.42 -7.59 -62.40
C THR A 554 23.93 -7.80 -62.65
N THR A 555 23.22 -6.73 -63.00
CA THR A 555 21.86 -6.79 -63.52
C THR A 555 21.89 -7.23 -64.98
N VAL A 556 21.47 -8.47 -65.24
CA VAL A 556 21.15 -8.97 -66.58
C VAL A 556 19.76 -8.42 -66.95
N LYS A 557 19.67 -7.67 -68.04
CA LYS A 557 18.38 -7.27 -68.66
C LYS A 557 17.68 -8.51 -69.24
N PRO A 558 16.36 -8.65 -69.13
CA PRO A 558 15.63 -9.66 -69.88
C PRO A 558 15.45 -9.19 -71.33
N ALA A 559 15.68 -10.10 -72.27
CA ALA A 559 15.32 -9.93 -73.67
C ALA A 559 13.97 -10.65 -73.92
N LEU A 560 13.06 -9.87 -74.54
CA LEU A 560 11.78 -10.21 -75.18
C LEU A 560 10.65 -10.74 -74.29
#